data_AF-A0A7S1QCA9-F1
#
_entry.id   AF-A0A7S1QCA9-F1
#
_cell.length_a   1.000
_cell.length_b   1.000
_cell.length_c   1.000
_cell.angle_alpha   90.00
_cell.angle_beta   90.00
_cell.angle_gamma   90.00
#
_symmetry.space_group_name_H-M   'P 1'
#
loop_
_entity.id
_entity.type
_entity.pdbx_description
1 polymer ?
#
loop_
_entity_poly.entity_id
_entity_poly.type
_entity_poly.pdbx_seq_one_letter_code
_entity_poly.pdbx_strand_id
1 'polypeptide(L)'
;ALGLKQNALQEMPHLTLLNHDFYEQHLKPVLARWTLLFLKAQHLVGLSDEDTVRYMIKRPTEKDEPEFLKRVLALEEDHVKMLNLAFEWLNCYMPHVMQKID
;
A
#
# COMPACT_ATOMS: atom_id res chain seq x y z
N ALA A 1 -6.89 -34.93 -14.91
CA ALA A 1 -7.37 -33.98 -13.88
C ALA A 1 -8.89 -33.84 -13.98
N LEU A 2 -9.64 -34.33 -12.98
CA LEU A 2 -11.12 -34.22 -12.93
C LEU A 2 -11.56 -32.75 -12.88
N GLY A 3 -10.86 -31.91 -12.10
CA GLY A 3 -11.18 -30.49 -11.93
C GLY A 3 -11.03 -29.63 -13.18
N LEU A 4 -10.04 -29.91 -14.05
CA LEU A 4 -9.92 -29.21 -15.36
C LEU A 4 -11.09 -29.53 -16.28
N LYS A 5 -11.50 -30.80 -16.34
CA LYS A 5 -12.64 -31.25 -17.17
C LYS A 5 -14.00 -30.74 -16.67
N GLN A 6 -14.07 -30.35 -15.40
CA GLN A 6 -15.26 -29.80 -14.75
C GLN A 6 -15.24 -28.26 -14.68
N ASN A 7 -14.22 -27.60 -15.26
CA ASN A 7 -13.96 -26.15 -15.10
C ASN A 7 -13.88 -25.69 -13.63
N ALA A 8 -13.59 -26.62 -12.71
CA ALA A 8 -13.41 -26.34 -11.29
C ALA A 8 -11.98 -25.85 -10.98
N LEU A 9 -11.06 -25.94 -11.95
CA LEU A 9 -9.67 -25.50 -11.86
C LEU A 9 -9.27 -24.83 -13.18
N GLN A 10 -8.52 -23.73 -13.10
CA GLN A 10 -7.91 -23.09 -14.28
C GLN A 10 -6.70 -23.90 -14.76
N GLU A 11 -6.52 -24.00 -16.08
CA GLU A 11 -5.48 -24.81 -16.72
C GLU A 11 -4.12 -24.11 -16.84
N MET A 12 -4.11 -22.79 -17.05
CA MET A 12 -2.92 -21.96 -16.93
C MET A 12 -3.22 -20.80 -15.97
N PRO A 13 -2.43 -20.59 -14.90
CA PRO A 13 -2.47 -19.32 -14.20
C PRO A 13 -2.04 -18.27 -15.21
N HIS A 14 -2.92 -17.31 -15.50
CA HIS A 14 -2.57 -16.18 -16.35
C HIS A 14 -1.27 -15.58 -15.82
N LEU A 15 -0.29 -15.40 -16.69
CA LEU A 15 1.01 -14.83 -16.32
C LEU A 15 0.81 -13.33 -16.11
N THR A 16 0.24 -12.97 -14.96
CA THR A 16 0.10 -11.59 -14.48
C THR A 16 1.48 -11.12 -14.02
N LEU A 17 2.35 -10.89 -15.00
CA LEU A 17 3.62 -10.21 -14.81
C LEU A 17 3.29 -8.73 -14.61
N LEU A 18 2.85 -8.38 -13.39
CA LEU A 18 2.75 -6.99 -12.98
C LEU A 18 4.15 -6.39 -13.13
N ASN A 19 4.31 -5.48 -14.09
CA ASN A 19 5.56 -4.76 -14.25
C ASN A 19 5.79 -3.95 -12.96
N HIS A 20 6.73 -4.42 -12.13
CA HIS A 20 7.01 -3.84 -10.83
C HIS A 20 7.45 -2.37 -10.96
N ASP A 21 8.23 -2.04 -11.99
CA ASP A 21 8.68 -0.67 -12.23
C ASP A 21 7.49 0.24 -12.59
N PHE A 22 6.54 -0.26 -13.38
CA PHE A 22 5.33 0.47 -13.69
C PHE A 22 4.47 0.70 -12.43
N TYR A 23 4.34 -0.31 -11.56
CA TYR A 23 3.65 -0.16 -10.29
C TYR A 23 4.29 0.93 -9.44
N GLU A 24 5.59 0.85 -9.20
CA GLU A 24 6.33 1.80 -8.35
C GLU A 24 6.32 3.23 -8.92
N GLN A 25 6.54 3.39 -10.22
CA GLN A 25 6.72 4.72 -10.84
C GLN A 25 5.41 5.43 -11.18
N HIS A 26 4.35 4.69 -11.54
CA HIS A 26 3.12 5.27 -12.06
C HIS A 26 1.90 4.99 -11.18
N LEU A 27 1.73 3.75 -10.73
CA LEU A 27 0.49 3.36 -10.07
C LEU A 27 0.48 3.69 -8.58
N LYS A 28 1.55 3.35 -7.86
CA LYS A 28 1.70 3.55 -6.42
C LYS A 28 1.49 5.01 -6.00
N PRO A 29 2.02 6.04 -6.71
CA PRO A 29 1.73 7.44 -6.37
C PRO A 29 0.25 7.82 -6.52
N VAL A 30 -0.44 7.25 -7.51
CA VAL A 30 -1.89 7.48 -7.72
C VAL A 30 -2.68 6.82 -6.60
N LEU A 31 -2.37 5.56 -6.30
CA LEU A 31 -3.01 4.80 -5.22
C LEU A 31 -2.76 5.45 -3.86
N ALA A 32 -1.57 5.97 -3.59
CA ALA A 32 -1.28 6.68 -2.35
C ALA A 32 -2.19 7.91 -2.14
N ARG A 33 -2.51 8.66 -3.21
CA ARG A 33 -3.47 9.78 -3.13
C ARG A 33 -4.90 9.30 -2.86
N TRP A 34 -5.30 8.16 -3.42
CA TRP A 34 -6.61 7.57 -3.12
C TRP A 34 -6.69 7.04 -1.69
N THR A 35 -5.62 6.37 -1.22
CA THR A 35 -5.52 5.92 0.17
C THR A 35 -5.56 7.10 1.13
N LEU A 36 -4.90 8.23 0.81
CA LEU A 36 -4.99 9.46 1.60
C LEU A 36 -6.46 9.91 1.80
N LEU A 37 -7.26 9.92 0.74
CA LEU A 37 -8.69 10.27 0.84
C LEU A 37 -9.43 9.35 1.81
N PHE A 38 -9.14 8.04 1.77
CA PHE A 38 -9.70 7.08 2.70
C PHE A 38 -9.25 7.34 4.16
N LEU A 39 -7.95 7.58 4.39
CA LEU A 39 -7.43 7.88 5.73
C LEU A 39 -8.04 9.17 6.31
N LYS A 40 -8.25 10.19 5.48
CA LYS A 40 -8.95 11.43 5.89
C LYS A 40 -10.41 11.17 6.23
N ALA A 41 -11.09 10.32 5.47
CA ALA A 41 -12.45 9.88 5.79
C ALA A 41 -12.53 9.09 7.11
N GLN A 42 -11.43 8.43 7.51
CA GLN A 42 -11.26 7.79 8.82
C GLN A 42 -10.72 8.76 9.90
N HIS A 43 -10.78 10.06 9.66
CA HIS A 43 -10.37 11.12 10.59
C HIS A 43 -8.89 11.11 10.99
N LEU A 44 -7.98 10.65 10.12
CA LEU A 44 -6.55 10.81 10.34
C LEU A 44 -6.16 12.30 10.44
N VAL A 45 -5.63 12.70 11.59
CA VAL A 45 -5.13 14.06 11.87
C VAL A 45 -3.66 14.04 12.34
N GLY A 46 -3.04 15.22 12.47
CA GLY A 46 -1.69 15.38 13.05
C GLY A 46 -0.53 15.32 12.05
N LEU A 47 -0.77 14.97 10.78
CA LEU A 47 0.20 15.08 9.69
C LEU A 47 -0.38 15.87 8.51
N SER A 48 0.50 16.50 7.73
CA SER A 48 0.12 17.07 6.44
C SER A 48 -0.17 15.96 5.42
N ASP A 49 -0.84 16.31 4.35
CA ASP A 49 -1.19 15.37 3.28
C ASP A 49 0.07 14.85 2.58
N GLU A 50 1.07 15.72 2.39
CA GLU A 50 2.37 15.37 1.83
C GLU A 50 3.13 14.41 2.73
N ASP A 51 3.20 14.69 4.04
CA ASP A 51 3.86 13.82 5.01
C ASP A 51 3.15 12.46 5.12
N THR A 52 1.82 12.44 5.05
CA THR A 52 1.02 11.21 5.04
C THR A 52 1.33 10.35 3.81
N VAL A 53 1.32 10.95 2.61
CA VAL A 53 1.66 10.26 1.36
C VAL A 53 3.11 9.79 1.37
N ARG A 54 4.03 10.61 1.87
CA ARG A 54 5.45 10.26 2.03
C ARG A 54 5.60 9.00 2.88
N TYR A 55 4.94 8.96 4.04
CA TYR A 55 4.97 7.79 4.94
C TYR A 55 4.47 6.52 4.24
N MET A 56 3.34 6.61 3.53
CA MET A 56 2.73 5.47 2.84
C MET A 56 3.61 4.93 1.69
N ILE A 57 4.33 5.80 0.99
CA ILE A 57 5.22 5.38 -0.11
C ILE A 57 6.52 4.79 0.44
N LYS A 58 7.13 5.43 1.45
CA LYS A 58 8.39 4.99 2.04
C LYS A 58 8.38 5.25 3.54
N ARG A 59 8.45 4.18 4.33
CA ARG A 59 8.51 4.28 5.79
C ARG A 59 9.81 4.99 6.22
N PRO A 60 9.73 6.00 7.11
CA PRO A 60 10.91 6.67 7.64
C PRO A 60 11.68 5.73 8.58
N THR A 61 13.00 5.86 8.58
CA THR A 61 13.88 5.18 9.53
C THR A 61 14.49 6.20 10.49
N GLU A 62 14.87 5.76 11.69
CA GLU A 62 15.54 6.63 12.66
C GLU A 62 16.86 7.21 12.14
N LYS A 63 17.53 6.47 11.24
CA LYS A 63 18.78 6.90 10.61
C LYS A 63 18.57 7.98 9.56
N ASP A 64 17.55 7.83 8.72
CA ASP A 64 17.34 8.71 7.57
C ASP A 64 16.54 9.96 7.94
N GLU A 65 15.53 9.82 8.80
CA GLU A 65 14.55 10.87 9.10
C GLU A 65 14.08 10.88 10.57
N PRO A 66 14.98 11.13 11.54
CA PRO A 66 14.65 11.01 12.97
C PRO A 66 13.53 11.95 13.42
N GLU A 67 13.55 13.21 12.97
CA GLU A 67 12.52 14.19 13.35
C GLU A 67 11.15 13.88 12.74
N PHE A 68 11.11 13.34 11.53
CA PHE A 68 9.84 12.91 10.93
C PHE A 68 9.28 11.70 11.66
N LEU A 69 10.13 10.70 11.94
CA LEU A 69 9.73 9.53 12.72
C LEU A 69 9.20 9.94 14.10
N LYS A 70 9.84 10.88 14.79
CA LYS A 70 9.38 11.41 16.07
C LYS A 70 7.99 12.06 15.98
N ARG A 71 7.71 12.82 14.91
CA ARG A 71 6.36 13.40 14.67
C ARG A 71 5.31 12.32 14.46
N VAL A 72 5.63 11.28 13.68
CA VAL A 72 4.71 10.14 13.46
C VAL A 72 4.45 9.38 14.76
N LEU A 73 5.49 9.12 15.56
CA LEU A 73 5.36 8.42 16.83
C LEU A 73 4.65 9.24 17.92
N ALA A 74 4.51 10.55 17.73
CA ALA A 74 3.74 11.41 18.61
C ALA A 74 2.23 11.42 18.31
N LEU A 75 1.80 10.76 17.22
CA LEU A 75 0.38 10.59 16.90
C LEU A 75 -0.28 9.58 17.85
N GLU A 76 -1.61 9.60 17.88
CA GLU A 76 -2.38 8.55 18.56
C GLU A 76 -2.08 7.17 17.99
N GLU A 77 -2.12 6.15 18.86
CA GLU A 77 -1.74 4.78 18.49
C GLU A 77 -2.55 4.26 17.29
N ASP A 78 -3.84 4.54 17.25
CA ASP A 78 -4.72 4.11 16.16
C ASP A 78 -4.36 4.78 14.83
N HIS A 79 -3.90 6.02 14.85
CA HIS A 79 -3.43 6.73 13.66
C HIS A 79 -2.12 6.13 13.14
N VAL A 80 -1.19 5.78 14.04
CA VAL A 80 0.06 5.09 13.68
C VAL A 80 -0.24 3.72 13.07
N LYS A 81 -1.16 2.94 13.66
CA LYS A 81 -1.61 1.65 13.10
C LYS A 81 -2.23 1.82 11.72
N MET A 82 -3.05 2.85 11.52
CA MET A 82 -3.67 3.13 10.24
C MET A 82 -2.63 3.47 9.16
N LEU A 83 -1.64 4.30 9.48
CA LEU A 83 -0.51 4.62 8.60
C LEU A 83 0.33 3.38 8.27
N ASN A 84 0.60 2.54 9.26
CA ASN A 84 1.31 1.28 9.07
C ASN A 84 0.56 0.36 8.12
N LEU A 85 -0.76 0.20 8.30
CA LEU A 85 -1.58 -0.63 7.43
C LEU A 85 -1.63 -0.08 6.01
N ALA A 86 -1.74 1.24 5.84
CA ALA A 86 -1.71 1.89 4.53
C ALA A 86 -0.36 1.68 3.81
N PHE A 87 0.75 1.74 4.55
CA PHE A 87 2.07 1.41 4.02
C PHE A 87 2.11 -0.06 3.54
N GLU A 88 1.75 -1.03 4.38
CA GLU A 88 1.76 -2.46 3.99
C GLU A 88 0.80 -2.74 2.82
N TRP A 89 -0.35 -2.06 2.78
CA TRP A 89 -1.28 -2.13 1.66
C TRP A 89 -0.64 -1.74 0.34
N LEU A 90 0.03 -0.59 0.27
CA LEU A 90 0.63 -0.11 -0.98
C LEU A 90 1.95 -0.78 -1.35
N ASN A 91 2.70 -1.31 -0.38
CA ASN A 91 4.05 -1.83 -0.62
C ASN A 91 4.09 -3.36 -0.73
N CYS A 92 3.15 -4.06 -0.09
CA CYS A 92 3.14 -5.51 -0.04
C CYS A 92 1.85 -6.07 -0.67
N TYR A 93 0.69 -5.74 -0.11
CA TYR A 93 -0.55 -6.43 -0.48
C TYR A 93 -1.07 -6.07 -1.87
N MET A 94 -1.13 -4.79 -2.21
CA MET A 94 -1.70 -4.34 -3.48
C MET A 94 -0.91 -4.85 -4.69
N PRO A 95 0.44 -4.80 -4.74
CA PRO A 95 1.21 -5.45 -5.81
C PRO A 95 0.88 -6.93 -5.95
N HIS A 96 0.78 -7.66 -4.84
CA HIS A 96 0.46 -9.09 -4.86
C HIS A 96 -0.97 -9.37 -5.33
N VAL A 97 -1.95 -8.56 -4.91
CA VAL A 97 -3.34 -8.68 -5.36
C VAL A 97 -3.44 -8.40 -6.86
N MET A 98 -2.78 -7.35 -7.36
CA MET A 98 -2.81 -7.01 -8.79
C MET A 98 -2.10 -8.06 -9.66
N GLN A 99 -1.13 -8.79 -9.13
CA GLN A 99 -0.55 -9.97 -9.78
C GLN A 99 -1.52 -11.16 -9.86
N LYS A 100 -2.77 -11.05 -9.42
CA LYS A 100 -3.75 -12.15 -9.47
C LYS A 100 -5.05 -11.77 -10.17
N ILE A 101 -5.15 -10.54 -10.67
CA ILE A 101 -6.33 -10.01 -11.33
C ILE A 101 -6.04 -9.93 -12.84
N ASP A 102 -6.92 -10.53 -13.64
CA ASP A 102 -6.93 -10.44 -15.11
C ASP A 102 -7.72 -9.22 -15.60
#